data_AF-A0A5X1RSP1-F1
#
_entry.id   AF-A0A5X1RSP1-F1
#
_cell.length_a   1.000
_cell.length_b   1.000
_cell.length_c   1.000
_cell.angle_alpha   90.00
_cell.angle_beta   90.00
_cell.angle_gamma   90.00
#
_symmetry.space_group_name_H-M   'P 1'
#
loop_
_entity.id
_entity.type
_entity.pdbx_description
1 polymer ?
#
loop_
_entity_poly.entity_id
_entity_poly.type
_entity_poly.pdbx_seq_one_letter_code
_entity_poly.pdbx_strand_id
1 'polypeptide(L)'
;LTITDVMAAQGMVQSKAPLGFALFLAKVGVQDPQFAIEGLLNHAMALDNPTLNKLSEETRLQIIPYLVNFAFADYSRSAASKARCEHCAGTGFHNVLREVVKHSRSGVSVIKEEWGKELCQHCHGKGEVSTACRGCKGKGIVLDEKRTRLHGTPVYKICGRCNGNRFSRLPTTLARHHVQKLVPDLTDYQWYKGYADIIDKLVTKCWQEEAYAEAQLRKVTR
;
A
#
# COMPACT_ATOMS: atom_id res chain seq x y z
N LEU A 1 -10.33 12.01 30.94
CA LEU A 1 -8.96 12.13 30.40
C LEU A 1 -8.68 13.59 30.14
N THR A 2 -7.76 14.16 30.88
CA THR A 2 -7.19 15.49 30.64
C THR A 2 -6.13 15.39 29.54
N ILE A 3 -5.73 16.53 28.96
CA ILE A 3 -4.63 16.57 27.97
C ILE A 3 -3.35 15.99 28.59
N THR A 4 -3.11 16.23 29.87
CA THR A 4 -1.96 15.69 30.62
C THR A 4 -1.98 14.17 30.68
N ASP A 5 -3.14 13.55 30.91
CA ASP A 5 -3.27 12.09 30.95
C ASP A 5 -2.96 11.47 29.58
N VAL A 6 -3.37 12.13 28.51
CA VAL A 6 -3.08 11.70 27.13
C VAL A 6 -1.59 11.79 26.84
N MET A 7 -0.94 12.91 27.19
CA MET A 7 0.50 13.09 26.99
C MET A 7 1.33 12.08 27.82
N ALA A 8 0.93 11.83 29.07
CA ALA A 8 1.58 10.84 29.92
C ALA A 8 1.44 9.42 29.34
N ALA A 9 0.24 9.06 28.85
CA ALA A 9 0.02 7.78 28.20
C ALA A 9 0.85 7.61 26.94
N GLN A 10 0.94 8.65 26.10
CA GLN A 10 1.78 8.65 24.90
C GLN A 10 3.26 8.46 25.25
N GLY A 11 3.79 9.19 26.23
CA GLY A 11 5.19 9.05 26.66
C GLY A 11 5.52 7.64 27.18
N MET A 12 4.60 7.02 27.94
CA MET A 12 4.77 5.64 28.42
C MET A 12 4.76 4.62 27.28
N VAL A 13 3.87 4.78 26.29
CA VAL A 13 3.80 3.88 25.13
C VAL A 13 5.04 4.04 24.26
N GLN A 14 5.50 5.27 24.01
CA GLN A 14 6.73 5.54 23.27
C GLN A 14 7.95 4.88 23.92
N SER A 15 8.04 4.88 25.26
CA SER A 15 9.11 4.20 25.99
C SER A 15 9.06 2.68 25.87
N LYS A 16 7.86 2.08 25.90
CA LYS A 16 7.69 0.60 25.90
C LYS A 16 7.62 -0.02 24.51
N ALA A 17 7.11 0.71 23.52
CA ALA A 17 6.83 0.23 22.18
C ALA A 17 7.18 1.32 21.13
N PRO A 18 8.45 1.77 21.07
CA PRO A 18 8.84 2.92 20.25
C PRO A 18 8.53 2.73 18.76
N LEU A 19 8.85 1.56 18.21
CA LEU A 19 8.61 1.26 16.79
C LEU A 19 7.11 1.19 16.46
N GLY A 20 6.35 0.41 17.22
CA GLY A 20 4.91 0.27 17.02
C GLY A 20 4.14 1.58 17.15
N PHE A 21 4.53 2.42 18.12
CA PHE A 21 3.93 3.72 18.31
C PHE A 21 4.27 4.68 17.15
N ALA A 22 5.53 4.71 16.70
CA ALA A 22 5.93 5.50 15.55
C ALA A 22 5.25 5.04 14.25
N LEU A 23 5.13 3.72 14.02
CA LEU A 23 4.39 3.16 12.89
C LEU A 23 2.94 3.63 12.88
N PHE A 24 2.27 3.57 14.03
CA PHE A 24 0.90 4.04 14.17
C PHE A 24 0.79 5.54 13.86
N LEU A 25 1.63 6.38 14.49
CA LEU A 25 1.60 7.83 14.30
C LEU A 25 1.92 8.24 12.85
N ALA A 26 2.86 7.54 12.20
CA ALA A 26 3.19 7.76 10.80
C ALA A 26 2.03 7.34 9.88
N LYS A 27 1.39 6.19 10.15
CA LYS A 27 0.23 5.69 9.40
C LYS A 27 -0.98 6.63 9.47
N VAL A 28 -1.21 7.29 10.61
CA VAL A 28 -2.30 8.26 10.77
C VAL A 28 -1.91 9.68 10.34
N GLY A 29 -0.66 9.91 9.93
CA GLY A 29 -0.18 11.21 9.44
C GLY A 29 0.11 12.25 10.53
N VAL A 30 0.34 11.81 11.77
CA VAL A 30 0.68 12.69 12.90
C VAL A 30 2.18 12.93 13.01
N GLN A 31 3.00 11.95 12.63
CA GLN A 31 4.46 12.06 12.64
C GLN A 31 5.07 11.70 11.29
N ASP A 32 6.29 12.18 11.06
CA ASP A 32 7.10 11.80 9.91
C ASP A 32 7.46 10.30 9.97
N PRO A 33 7.37 9.56 8.85
CA PRO A 33 7.60 8.11 8.84
C PRO A 33 9.07 7.71 9.00
N GLN A 34 10.03 8.64 8.97
CA GLN A 34 11.46 8.32 8.92
C GLN A 34 11.91 7.42 10.07
N PHE A 35 11.50 7.71 11.30
CA PHE A 35 11.86 6.87 12.45
C PHE A 35 11.29 5.44 12.33
N ALA A 36 10.05 5.31 11.85
CA ALA A 36 9.43 4.01 11.62
C ALA A 36 10.13 3.25 10.49
N ILE A 37 10.48 3.94 9.39
CA ILE A 37 11.22 3.39 8.26
C ILE A 37 12.61 2.92 8.69
N GLU A 38 13.33 3.71 9.49
CA GLU A 38 14.65 3.36 10.02
C GLU A 38 14.58 2.13 10.94
N GLY A 39 13.59 2.07 11.84
CA GLY A 39 13.36 0.89 12.67
C GLY A 39 13.06 -0.37 11.84
N LEU A 40 12.27 -0.24 10.77
CA LEU A 40 12.03 -1.34 9.83
C LEU A 40 13.27 -1.70 9.01
N LEU A 41 14.11 -0.73 8.64
CA LEU A 41 15.36 -0.95 7.94
C LEU A 41 16.33 -1.76 8.79
N ASN A 42 16.50 -1.39 10.07
CA ASN A 42 17.32 -2.14 11.01
C ASN A 42 16.80 -3.58 11.18
N HIS A 43 15.48 -3.76 11.24
CA HIS A 43 14.88 -5.09 11.26
C HIS A 43 15.16 -5.87 9.97
N ALA A 44 15.01 -5.23 8.80
CA ALA A 44 15.24 -5.85 7.50
C ALA A 44 16.70 -6.28 7.30
N MET A 45 17.66 -5.47 7.77
CA MET A 45 19.09 -5.79 7.74
C MET A 45 19.43 -6.99 8.65
N ALA A 46 18.69 -7.16 9.75
CA ALA A 46 18.86 -8.28 10.68
C ALA A 46 18.17 -9.58 10.20
N LEU A 47 17.31 -9.53 9.18
CA LEU A 47 16.70 -10.72 8.61
C LEU A 47 17.73 -11.50 7.80
N ASP A 48 17.96 -12.75 8.18
CA ASP A 48 18.73 -13.66 7.34
C ASP A 48 17.91 -14.04 6.10
N ASN A 49 18.35 -13.56 4.93
CA ASN A 49 17.74 -13.89 3.65
C ASN A 49 18.81 -14.40 2.66
N PRO A 50 18.81 -15.69 2.32
CA PRO A 50 19.78 -16.26 1.40
C PRO A 50 19.82 -15.62 0.01
N THR A 51 18.73 -14.99 -0.43
CA THR A 51 18.66 -14.32 -1.73
C THR A 51 19.36 -12.98 -1.70
N LEU A 52 19.19 -12.20 -0.61
CA LEU A 52 19.90 -10.93 -0.43
C LEU A 52 21.39 -11.12 -0.11
N ASN A 53 21.74 -12.16 0.63
CA ASN A 53 23.12 -12.43 1.03
C ASN A 53 24.03 -12.79 -0.16
N LYS A 54 23.44 -13.21 -1.30
CA LYS A 54 24.19 -13.49 -2.54
C LYS A 54 24.51 -12.24 -3.37
N LEU A 55 23.89 -11.11 -3.05
CA LEU A 55 24.08 -9.85 -3.78
C LEU A 55 25.32 -9.11 -3.26
N SER A 56 25.84 -8.20 -4.09
CA SER A 56 26.83 -7.23 -3.63
C SER A 56 26.22 -6.30 -2.57
N GLU A 57 27.08 -5.78 -1.69
CA GLU A 57 26.65 -4.84 -0.64
C GLU A 57 25.97 -3.60 -1.24
N GLU A 58 26.50 -3.05 -2.33
CA GLU A 58 25.92 -1.91 -3.05
C GLU A 58 24.49 -2.19 -3.52
N THR A 59 24.25 -3.36 -4.13
CA THR A 59 22.93 -3.76 -4.63
C THR A 59 21.96 -3.95 -3.47
N ARG A 60 22.43 -4.55 -2.37
CA ARG A 60 21.64 -4.77 -1.16
C ARG A 60 21.21 -3.45 -0.51
N LEU A 61 22.11 -2.46 -0.45
CA LEU A 61 21.83 -1.12 0.07
C LEU A 61 20.84 -0.33 -0.78
N GLN A 62 20.66 -0.67 -2.06
CA GLN A 62 19.60 -0.09 -2.90
C GLN A 62 18.26 -0.83 -2.77
N ILE A 63 18.29 -2.16 -2.70
CA ILE A 63 17.07 -2.98 -2.68
C ILE A 63 16.37 -2.91 -1.31
N ILE A 64 17.09 -3.06 -0.20
CA ILE A 64 16.46 -3.19 1.12
C ILE A 64 15.64 -1.93 1.47
N PRO A 65 16.17 -0.69 1.38
CA PRO A 65 15.38 0.50 1.68
C PRO A 65 14.15 0.61 0.79
N TYR A 66 14.24 0.20 -0.48
CA TYR A 66 13.09 0.19 -1.38
C TYR A 66 12.01 -0.81 -0.92
N LEU A 67 12.39 -2.03 -0.54
CA LEU A 67 11.46 -3.04 0.00
C LEU A 67 10.83 -2.58 1.31
N VAL A 68 11.58 -1.92 2.19
CA VAL A 68 11.08 -1.35 3.44
C VAL A 68 10.05 -0.27 3.19
N ASN A 69 10.34 0.69 2.30
CA ASN A 69 9.38 1.72 1.92
C ASN A 69 8.12 1.11 1.28
N PHE A 70 8.29 0.08 0.45
CA PHE A 70 7.18 -0.64 -0.16
C PHE A 70 6.30 -1.33 0.90
N ALA A 71 6.91 -2.02 1.87
CA ALA A 71 6.21 -2.67 2.98
C ALA A 71 5.48 -1.64 3.85
N PHE A 72 6.13 -0.52 4.20
CA PHE A 72 5.49 0.55 4.95
C PHE A 72 4.32 1.17 4.17
N ALA A 73 4.46 1.38 2.86
CA ALA A 73 3.38 1.87 2.00
C ALA A 73 2.21 0.88 1.86
N ASP A 74 2.43 -0.42 2.07
CA ASP A 74 1.40 -1.46 2.10
C ASP A 74 0.70 -1.52 3.45
N TYR A 75 1.49 -1.51 4.53
CA TYR A 75 1.03 -1.44 5.89
C TYR A 75 0.16 -0.20 6.17
N SER A 76 0.59 0.98 5.70
CA SER A 76 -0.10 2.25 5.93
C SER A 76 -1.39 2.43 5.13
N ARG A 77 -1.75 1.48 4.25
CA ARG A 77 -3.01 1.56 3.52
C ARG A 77 -4.21 1.38 4.43
N SER A 78 -5.28 2.06 4.03
CA SER A 78 -6.60 1.95 4.62
C SER A 78 -7.67 1.77 3.54
N ALA A 79 -8.91 1.54 3.97
CA ALA A 79 -10.06 1.54 3.06
C ALA A 79 -10.34 2.92 2.45
N ALA A 80 -9.88 4.01 3.08
CA ALA A 80 -10.05 5.38 2.62
C ALA A 80 -8.89 5.84 1.72
N SER A 81 -7.77 5.11 1.70
CA SER A 81 -6.61 5.50 0.90
C SER A 81 -6.91 5.43 -0.60
N LYS A 82 -6.17 6.23 -1.36
CA LYS A 82 -6.16 6.21 -2.81
C LYS A 82 -4.76 5.90 -3.29
N ALA A 83 -4.65 5.17 -4.38
CA ALA A 83 -3.39 4.87 -5.05
C ALA A 83 -3.37 5.57 -6.40
N ARG A 84 -2.18 6.01 -6.83
CA ARG A 84 -1.96 6.50 -8.19
C ARG A 84 -2.42 5.42 -9.18
N CYS A 85 -3.21 5.80 -10.17
CA CYS A 85 -3.68 4.89 -11.20
C CYS A 85 -2.48 4.44 -12.04
N GLU A 86 -2.22 3.13 -12.06
CA GLU A 86 -1.11 2.52 -12.78
C GLU A 86 -1.29 2.64 -14.30
N HIS A 87 -2.54 2.56 -14.79
CA HIS A 87 -2.83 2.60 -16.22
C HIS A 87 -2.48 3.95 -16.86
N CYS A 88 -2.77 5.06 -16.19
CA CYS A 88 -2.44 6.39 -16.69
C CYS A 88 -1.27 7.05 -15.94
N ALA A 89 -0.54 6.30 -15.11
CA ALA A 89 0.48 6.85 -14.23
C ALA A 89 0.03 8.15 -13.54
N GLY A 90 -1.17 8.20 -12.98
CA GLY A 90 -1.67 9.38 -12.26
C GLY A 90 -2.15 10.56 -13.10
N THR A 91 -1.99 10.55 -14.43
CA THR A 91 -2.40 11.70 -15.26
C THR A 91 -3.91 11.82 -15.40
N GLY A 92 -4.65 10.71 -15.24
CA GLY A 92 -6.08 10.60 -15.53
C GLY A 92 -6.40 10.38 -17.01
N PHE A 93 -5.42 10.59 -17.91
CA PHE A 93 -5.63 10.61 -19.35
C PHE A 93 -4.50 9.93 -20.13
N HIS A 94 -4.84 9.36 -21.28
CA HIS A 94 -3.89 8.88 -22.27
C HIS A 94 -3.80 9.88 -23.40
N ASN A 95 -2.59 10.19 -23.85
CA ASN A 95 -2.39 10.99 -25.06
C ASN A 95 -2.57 10.08 -26.27
N VAL A 96 -3.53 10.41 -27.12
CA VAL A 96 -3.86 9.64 -28.34
C VAL A 96 -3.90 10.59 -29.52
N LEU A 97 -3.29 10.19 -30.62
CA LEU A 97 -3.37 10.95 -31.86
C LEU A 97 -4.76 10.77 -32.45
N ARG A 98 -5.44 11.87 -32.78
CA ARG A 98 -6.77 11.84 -33.39
C ARG A 98 -6.85 12.85 -34.52
N GLU A 99 -7.61 12.51 -35.54
CA GLU A 99 -7.99 13.44 -36.59
C GLU A 99 -9.03 14.43 -36.04
N VAL A 100 -8.73 15.71 -36.13
CA VAL A 100 -9.59 16.78 -35.67
C VAL A 100 -9.98 17.66 -36.86
N VAL A 101 -11.27 17.86 -37.06
CA VAL A 101 -11.79 18.76 -38.09
C VAL A 101 -11.72 20.18 -37.56
N LYS A 102 -10.91 21.03 -38.20
CA LYS A 102 -10.83 22.46 -37.89
C LYS A 102 -11.57 23.26 -38.93
N HIS A 103 -12.53 24.06 -38.48
CA HIS A 103 -13.25 25.00 -39.33
C HIS A 103 -12.50 26.33 -39.35
N SER A 104 -12.10 26.76 -40.55
CA SER A 104 -11.55 28.09 -40.79
C SER A 104 -12.66 29.14 -40.88
N ARG A 105 -12.33 30.43 -40.66
CA ARG A 105 -13.29 31.55 -40.80
C ARG A 105 -13.88 31.67 -42.21
N SER A 106 -13.23 31.08 -43.22
CA SER A 106 -13.69 31.02 -44.61
C SER A 106 -14.62 29.83 -44.91
N GLY A 107 -14.99 29.02 -43.91
CA GLY A 107 -15.90 27.87 -44.08
C GLY A 107 -15.24 26.59 -44.59
N VAL A 108 -13.92 26.60 -44.83
CA VAL A 108 -13.17 25.40 -45.24
C VAL A 108 -12.80 24.58 -44.01
N SER A 109 -13.15 23.29 -44.03
CA SER A 109 -12.79 22.31 -43.02
C SER A 109 -11.46 21.63 -43.39
N VAL A 110 -10.47 21.69 -42.50
CA VAL A 110 -9.19 20.98 -42.67
C VAL A 110 -9.10 19.88 -41.62
N ILE A 111 -8.83 18.64 -42.05
CA ILE A 111 -8.53 17.52 -41.15
C ILE A 111 -7.06 17.62 -40.78
N LYS A 112 -6.76 17.64 -39.48
CA LYS A 112 -5.39 17.64 -38.98
C LYS A 112 -5.25 16.63 -37.86
N GLU A 113 -4.17 15.87 -37.86
CA GLU A 113 -3.80 15.01 -36.75
C GLU A 113 -3.27 15.84 -35.59
N GLU A 114 -3.92 15.74 -34.43
CA GLU A 114 -3.48 16.40 -33.20
C GLU A 114 -3.55 15.43 -32.03
N TRP A 115 -2.69 15.66 -31.03
CA TRP A 115 -2.72 14.90 -29.79
C TRP A 115 -3.94 15.30 -28.96
N GLY A 116 -4.88 14.38 -28.82
CA GLY A 116 -6.03 14.46 -27.93
C GLY A 116 -5.77 13.77 -26.59
N LYS A 117 -6.52 14.18 -25.57
CA LYS A 117 -6.57 13.48 -24.27
C LYS A 117 -7.76 12.54 -24.24
N GLU A 118 -7.51 11.26 -24.04
CA GLU A 118 -8.54 10.26 -23.79
C GLU A 118 -8.61 9.91 -22.31
N LEU A 119 -9.83 9.82 -21.74
CA LEU A 119 -10.00 9.48 -20.34
C LEU A 119 -9.48 8.06 -20.07
N CYS A 120 -8.70 7.92 -19.00
CA CYS A 120 -8.36 6.61 -18.49
C CYS A 120 -9.62 5.90 -17.98
N GLN A 121 -9.99 4.79 -18.62
CA GLN A 121 -11.18 4.03 -18.26
C GLN A 121 -11.10 3.38 -16.87
N HIS A 122 -9.90 3.24 -16.31
CA HIS A 122 -9.71 2.63 -14.99
C HIS A 122 -9.93 3.58 -13.82
N CYS A 123 -9.53 4.85 -13.96
CA CYS A 123 -9.74 5.87 -12.92
C CYS A 123 -10.81 6.90 -13.30
N HIS A 124 -11.36 6.82 -14.52
CA HIS A 124 -12.32 7.76 -15.08
C HIS A 124 -11.85 9.21 -14.96
N GLY A 125 -10.61 9.49 -15.39
CA GLY A 125 -10.04 10.84 -15.35
C GLY A 125 -9.46 11.29 -14.01
N LYS A 126 -9.63 10.52 -12.93
CA LYS A 126 -9.23 10.95 -11.58
C LYS A 126 -7.72 10.87 -11.31
N GLY A 127 -6.98 10.10 -12.11
CA GLY A 127 -5.57 9.81 -11.84
C GLY A 127 -5.33 8.89 -10.63
N GLU A 128 -6.36 8.61 -9.83
CA GLU A 128 -6.26 7.78 -8.63
C GLU A 128 -7.35 6.72 -8.59
N VAL A 129 -7.06 5.59 -7.94
CA VAL A 129 -7.98 4.48 -7.71
C VAL A 129 -8.10 4.18 -6.23
N SER A 130 -9.30 3.82 -5.78
CA SER A 130 -9.52 3.43 -4.38
C SER A 130 -8.72 2.17 -4.04
N THR A 131 -8.07 2.17 -2.88
CA THR A 131 -7.41 0.98 -2.33
C THR A 131 -8.38 0.05 -1.61
N ALA A 132 -9.64 0.45 -1.41
CA ALA A 132 -10.65 -0.37 -0.78
C ALA A 132 -10.74 -1.75 -1.46
N CYS A 133 -10.98 -2.78 -0.65
CA CYS A 133 -11.11 -4.13 -1.15
C CYS A 133 -12.30 -4.18 -2.13
N ARG A 134 -12.04 -4.56 -3.39
CA ARG A 134 -13.08 -4.62 -4.43
C ARG A 134 -14.21 -5.60 -4.10
N GLY A 135 -13.93 -6.62 -3.28
CA GLY A 135 -14.91 -7.62 -2.86
C GLY A 135 -15.91 -7.10 -1.83
N CYS A 136 -15.43 -6.42 -0.78
CA CYS A 136 -16.30 -5.91 0.30
C CYS A 136 -16.51 -4.40 0.27
N LYS A 137 -15.96 -3.70 -0.72
CA LYS A 137 -16.00 -2.22 -0.87
C LYS A 137 -15.60 -1.48 0.42
N GLY A 138 -14.57 -1.95 1.12
CA GLY A 138 -14.13 -1.33 2.37
C GLY A 138 -14.84 -1.79 3.64
N LYS A 139 -15.83 -2.69 3.57
CA LYS A 139 -16.59 -3.14 4.75
C LYS A 139 -15.83 -4.16 5.61
N GLY A 140 -14.96 -4.96 5.00
CA GLY A 140 -14.27 -6.08 5.67
C GLY A 140 -15.13 -7.34 5.85
N ILE A 141 -16.44 -7.23 5.66
CA ILE A 141 -17.40 -8.33 5.73
C ILE A 141 -18.20 -8.45 4.43
N VAL A 142 -18.67 -9.66 4.15
CA VAL A 142 -19.52 -10.01 3.00
C VAL A 142 -20.70 -10.85 3.48
N LEU A 143 -21.79 -10.87 2.71
CA LEU A 143 -22.94 -11.72 3.02
C LEU A 143 -22.53 -13.19 2.95
N ASP A 144 -22.87 -13.96 3.97
CA ASP A 144 -22.79 -15.42 3.94
C ASP A 144 -24.09 -15.95 3.34
N GLU A 145 -24.09 -16.15 2.02
CA GLU A 145 -25.28 -16.62 1.31
C GLU A 145 -25.82 -17.93 1.86
N LYS A 146 -24.95 -18.86 2.29
CA LYS A 146 -25.38 -20.17 2.78
C LYS A 146 -26.11 -20.03 4.11
N ARG A 147 -25.52 -19.31 5.06
CA ARG A 147 -26.15 -19.06 6.37
C ARG A 147 -27.38 -18.16 6.25
N THR A 148 -27.35 -17.18 5.36
CA THR A 148 -28.51 -16.29 5.12
C THR A 148 -29.72 -17.07 4.63
N ARG A 149 -29.53 -18.02 3.69
CA ARG A 149 -30.60 -18.91 3.23
C ARG A 149 -31.10 -19.84 4.34
N LEU A 150 -30.21 -20.35 5.19
CA LEU A 150 -30.56 -21.26 6.29
C LEU A 150 -31.38 -20.56 7.39
N HIS A 151 -31.00 -19.35 7.77
CA HIS A 151 -31.62 -18.61 8.88
C HIS A 151 -32.75 -17.69 8.44
N GLY A 152 -32.96 -17.47 7.14
CA GLY A 152 -33.95 -16.52 6.62
C GLY A 152 -33.64 -15.06 6.95
N THR A 153 -32.47 -14.76 7.52
CA THR A 153 -32.03 -13.41 7.91
C THR A 153 -30.59 -13.16 7.43
N PRO A 154 -30.20 -11.92 7.12
CA PRO A 154 -28.85 -11.61 6.66
C PRO A 154 -27.77 -11.99 7.68
N VAL A 155 -26.94 -12.98 7.32
CA VAL A 155 -25.76 -13.38 8.11
C VAL A 155 -24.50 -12.95 7.36
N TYR A 156 -23.57 -12.31 8.06
CA TYR A 156 -22.31 -11.83 7.47
C TYR A 156 -21.13 -12.69 7.91
N LYS A 157 -20.10 -12.73 7.05
CA LYS A 157 -18.80 -13.35 7.34
C LYS A 157 -17.67 -12.42 6.96
N ILE A 158 -16.47 -12.73 7.44
CA ILE A 158 -15.24 -12.03 7.06
C ILE A 158 -15.04 -12.13 5.55
N CYS A 159 -14.69 -11.02 4.90
CA CYS A 159 -14.38 -11.00 3.48
C CYS A 159 -13.12 -11.83 3.21
N GLY A 160 -13.26 -12.96 2.51
CA GLY A 160 -12.13 -13.83 2.17
C GLY A 160 -11.07 -13.17 1.28
N ARG A 161 -11.43 -12.15 0.49
CA ARG A 161 -10.49 -11.47 -0.42
C ARG A 161 -9.47 -10.60 0.31
N CYS A 162 -9.91 -9.85 1.33
CA CYS A 162 -9.02 -9.01 2.13
C CYS A 162 -8.77 -9.57 3.52
N ASN A 163 -9.30 -10.76 3.84
CA ASN A 163 -9.31 -11.35 5.17
C ASN A 163 -9.73 -10.37 6.27
N GLY A 164 -10.74 -9.54 6.01
CA GLY A 164 -11.20 -8.52 6.95
C GLY A 164 -10.44 -7.19 6.94
N ASN A 165 -9.28 -7.08 6.24
CA ASN A 165 -8.44 -5.87 6.20
C ASN A 165 -9.08 -4.65 5.52
N ARG A 166 -10.21 -4.81 4.81
CA ARG A 166 -10.98 -3.74 4.14
C ARG A 166 -10.31 -3.07 2.94
N PHE A 167 -9.01 -3.25 2.73
CA PHE A 167 -8.28 -2.76 1.55
C PHE A 167 -7.55 -3.88 0.81
N SER A 168 -7.10 -3.58 -0.41
CA SER A 168 -6.26 -4.46 -1.23
C SER A 168 -4.78 -4.19 -0.92
N ARG A 169 -3.99 -5.25 -0.74
CA ARG A 169 -2.53 -5.16 -0.60
C ARG A 169 -1.88 -4.58 -1.86
N LEU A 170 -0.69 -3.99 -1.74
CA LEU A 170 0.07 -3.59 -2.93
C LEU A 170 0.42 -4.82 -3.77
N PRO A 171 0.26 -4.75 -5.10
CA PRO A 171 0.84 -5.75 -5.98
C PRO A 171 2.36 -5.74 -5.84
N THR A 172 2.94 -6.84 -5.34
CA THR A 172 4.39 -6.99 -5.20
C THR A 172 5.11 -6.95 -6.56
N THR A 173 4.39 -7.14 -7.68
CA THR A 173 4.89 -6.92 -9.04
C THR A 173 5.49 -5.54 -9.27
N LEU A 174 4.95 -4.50 -8.60
CA LEU A 174 5.53 -3.16 -8.65
C LEU A 174 6.95 -3.14 -8.09
N ALA A 175 7.16 -3.80 -6.95
CA ALA A 175 8.47 -3.92 -6.35
C ALA A 175 9.40 -4.81 -7.20
N ARG A 176 8.84 -5.85 -7.82
CA ARG A 176 9.57 -6.74 -8.73
C ARG A 176 10.18 -5.98 -9.90
N HIS A 177 9.41 -5.10 -10.55
CA HIS A 177 9.91 -4.30 -11.66
C HIS A 177 11.08 -3.39 -11.28
N HIS A 178 11.12 -2.92 -10.03
CA HIS A 178 12.27 -2.15 -9.54
C HIS A 178 13.48 -3.06 -9.30
N VAL A 179 13.31 -4.18 -8.60
CA VAL A 179 14.39 -5.12 -8.31
C VAL A 179 14.97 -5.73 -9.57
N GLN A 180 14.15 -6.02 -10.58
CA GLN A 180 14.58 -6.60 -11.85
C GLN A 180 15.51 -5.67 -12.66
N LYS A 181 15.47 -4.35 -12.44
CA LYS A 181 16.44 -3.42 -13.04
C LYS A 181 17.84 -3.54 -12.45
N LEU A 182 17.92 -3.96 -11.19
CA LEU A 182 19.18 -4.15 -10.45
C LEU A 182 19.69 -5.60 -10.55
N VAL A 183 18.77 -6.55 -10.69
CA VAL A 183 19.04 -7.99 -10.86
C VAL A 183 18.32 -8.47 -12.11
N PRO A 184 18.93 -8.35 -13.30
CA PRO A 184 18.29 -8.69 -14.58
C PRO A 184 17.84 -10.17 -14.67
N ASP A 185 18.62 -11.09 -14.11
CA ASP A 185 18.37 -12.54 -14.14
C ASP A 185 17.43 -13.03 -13.02
N LEU A 186 16.56 -12.16 -12.52
CA LEU A 186 15.64 -12.45 -11.42
C LEU A 186 14.55 -13.46 -11.84
N THR A 187 14.64 -14.66 -11.27
CA THR A 187 13.63 -15.72 -11.44
C THR A 187 12.38 -15.51 -10.57
N ASP A 188 11.26 -16.12 -10.97
CA ASP A 188 10.03 -16.16 -10.16
C ASP A 188 10.26 -16.75 -8.77
N TYR A 189 11.07 -17.82 -8.69
CA TYR A 189 11.39 -18.47 -7.42
C TYR A 189 12.15 -17.52 -6.47
N GLN A 190 13.21 -16.86 -6.96
CA GLN A 190 13.95 -15.86 -6.17
C GLN A 190 13.06 -14.68 -5.75
N TRP A 191 12.10 -14.29 -6.60
CA TRP A 191 11.14 -13.26 -6.24
C TRP A 191 10.24 -13.69 -5.07
N TYR A 192 9.46 -14.77 -5.25
CA TYR A 192 8.44 -15.15 -4.27
C TYR A 192 9.01 -15.78 -2.99
N LYS A 193 10.12 -16.51 -3.07
CA LYS A 193 10.78 -17.11 -1.90
C LYS A 193 11.88 -16.25 -1.29
N GLY A 194 12.30 -15.18 -1.98
CA GLY A 194 13.35 -14.27 -1.53
C GLY A 194 12.81 -12.89 -1.16
N TYR A 195 12.56 -12.05 -2.15
CA TYR A 195 12.25 -10.63 -1.94
C TYR A 195 10.81 -10.37 -1.48
N ALA A 196 9.82 -11.06 -2.04
CA ALA A 196 8.42 -10.88 -1.65
C ALA A 196 8.17 -11.34 -0.21
N ASP A 197 8.85 -12.42 0.21
CA ASP A 197 8.82 -12.92 1.59
C ASP A 197 9.32 -11.86 2.59
N ILE A 198 10.32 -11.05 2.22
CA ILE A 198 10.78 -9.92 3.05
C ILE A 198 9.67 -8.87 3.19
N ILE A 199 8.99 -8.51 2.10
CA ILE A 199 7.87 -7.57 2.15
C ILE A 199 6.79 -8.10 3.12
N ASP A 200 6.41 -9.37 2.98
CA ASP A 200 5.39 -9.98 3.83
C ASP A 200 5.80 -10.04 5.30
N LYS A 201 7.07 -10.38 5.59
CA LYS A 201 7.64 -10.35 6.95
C LYS A 201 7.64 -8.95 7.53
N LEU A 202 8.06 -7.94 6.77
CA LEU A 202 8.08 -6.54 7.20
C LEU A 202 6.68 -6.01 7.49
N VAL A 203 5.71 -6.29 6.62
CA VAL A 203 4.32 -5.87 6.86
C VAL A 203 3.77 -6.59 8.09
N THR A 204 4.03 -7.89 8.24
CA THR A 204 3.63 -8.65 9.43
C THR A 204 4.23 -8.05 10.70
N LYS A 205 5.52 -7.70 10.67
CA LYS A 205 6.19 -7.02 11.78
C LYS A 205 5.53 -5.69 12.11
N CYS A 206 5.14 -4.89 11.12
CA CYS A 206 4.43 -3.63 11.35
C CYS A 206 3.13 -3.84 12.15
N TRP A 207 2.32 -4.84 11.76
CA TRP A 207 1.08 -5.17 12.46
C TRP A 207 1.32 -5.69 13.88
N GLN A 208 2.36 -6.50 14.08
CA GLN A 208 2.74 -6.99 15.41
C GLN A 208 3.15 -5.85 16.34
N GLU A 209 3.96 -4.92 15.84
CA GLU A 209 4.42 -3.75 16.57
C GLU A 209 3.26 -2.79 16.90
N GLU A 210 2.36 -2.50 15.94
CA GLU A 210 1.15 -1.70 16.19
C GLU A 210 0.25 -2.36 17.25
N ALA A 211 0.02 -3.67 17.14
CA ALA A 211 -0.80 -4.40 18.12
C ALA A 211 -0.16 -4.40 19.52
N TYR A 212 1.17 -4.51 19.60
CA TYR A 212 1.89 -4.40 20.87
C TYR A 212 1.78 -2.99 21.46
N ALA A 213 1.95 -1.94 20.65
CA ALA A 213 1.77 -0.55 21.08
C ALA A 213 0.33 -0.28 21.55
N GLU A 214 -0.67 -0.78 20.84
CA GLU A 214 -2.08 -0.70 21.25
C GLU A 214 -2.32 -1.40 22.60
N ALA A 215 -1.73 -2.58 22.80
CA ALA A 215 -1.83 -3.29 24.07
C ALA A 215 -1.19 -2.52 25.23
N GLN A 216 -0.06 -1.84 25.01
CA GLN A 216 0.53 -0.97 26.02
C GLN A 216 -0.33 0.27 26.29
N LEU A 217 -0.90 0.89 25.25
CA LEU A 217 -1.79 2.04 25.41
C LEU A 217 -3.03 1.68 26.25
N ARG A 218 -3.63 0.52 25.99
CA ARG A 218 -4.78 0.00 26.76
C ARG A 218 -4.46 -0.23 28.23
N LYS A 219 -3.23 -0.59 28.59
CA LYS A 219 -2.81 -0.77 29.99
C LYS A 219 -2.65 0.54 30.75
N VAL A 220 -2.45 1.66 30.05
CA VAL A 220 -2.21 2.97 30.66
C VAL A 220 -3.49 3.82 30.63
N THR A 221 -4.41 3.56 29.71
CA THR A 221 -5.64 4.33 29.51
C THR A 221 -6.89 3.69 30.15
N ARG A 222 -6.78 2.46 30.66
CA ARG A 222 -7.86 1.70 31.28
C ARG A 222 -7.48 1.31 32.69
#